data_AF-A0A2D6W4L6-F1
#
_entry.id   AF-A0A2D6W4L6-F1
#
_cell.length_a   1.000
_cell.length_b   1.000
_cell.length_c   1.000
_cell.angle_alpha   90.00
_cell.angle_beta   90.00
_cell.angle_gamma   90.00
#
_symmetry.space_group_name_H-M   'P 1'
#
loop_
_entity.id
_entity.type
_entity.pdbx_description
1 polymer ?
#
loop_
_entity_poly.entity_id
_entity_poly.type
_entity_poly.pdbx_seq_one_letter_code
_entity_poly.pdbx_strand_id
1 'polypeptide(L)'
;MTELYLNSKFMGTVDDSNSFVKRIKEERRMGNLTYNLNVRYDEKADEIYIETSKGRSRRPLIIVSEGQPLLTENHLKQLEKNEISWSDMVKQGIIEYLDAGEEENALVAFFEKDITPEHTHLEITPLVMFGLTTSLVPYGNFNQSTRLNAGSKNQKQALGFYASNYAVRMDMDVNLLHYPQVPIVKTNMHDISDYSKHPAGQNIVVAIMSYKGYNMEDAIILNKSSIERGFGRSTYYRPSIAEELRYSGGLIDQISIPDKDVKGYKSEKDYRFLEEDGIIYPEAQVAEGDVVIGKTSPPRFLSSLEEYNLAAGTRRESSVSIKHGEKGVVDFILLTENEEGNRLIQARLRDERIPEIGDKFTSRHGQKGVVGLIVPQADMPFSASGITPDLIFSPHGIPSRMTISHLIEIIAGKVGALSGRQINGTTFDSEPEEKVREELKTLGFRENGVETFYNGITGEVFEAKIFVGNMYYLKLKHLVANKLHSRARGPIQLLTRQPTEGRAKEGGLRLGEMEKDTFIAHGAALLLKERFDSDKTIVPVCESCGLIAIKDDFKGKSYCPICGENVEVNDVEISYAFKLILDEFKSLGIYQKLQLESKY
;
A
#
# COMPACT_ATOMS: atom_id res chain seq x y z
N MET A 1 19.65 36.84 -39.12
CA MET A 1 19.94 35.49 -39.64
C MET A 1 19.85 34.59 -38.43
N THR A 2 18.72 33.94 -38.30
CA THR A 2 18.32 33.10 -37.17
C THR A 2 19.04 31.76 -37.27
N GLU A 3 19.64 31.27 -36.20
CA GLU A 3 20.33 29.97 -36.21
C GLU A 3 19.33 28.81 -36.19
N LEU A 4 19.61 27.74 -36.95
CA LEU A 4 18.75 26.56 -37.04
C LEU A 4 19.45 25.34 -36.45
N TYR A 5 18.78 24.70 -35.50
CA TYR A 5 19.23 23.49 -34.83
C TYR A 5 18.27 22.33 -35.11
N LEU A 6 18.81 21.14 -35.41
CA LEU A 6 18.07 19.89 -35.53
C LEU A 6 18.58 18.89 -34.49
N ASN A 7 17.74 18.50 -33.53
CA ASN A 7 18.14 17.65 -32.40
C ASN A 7 19.41 18.18 -31.70
N SER A 8 19.39 19.48 -31.34
CA SER A 8 20.52 20.24 -30.78
C SER A 8 21.79 20.34 -31.65
N LYS A 9 21.77 19.93 -32.92
CA LYS A 9 22.90 20.12 -33.84
C LYS A 9 22.67 21.32 -34.74
N PHE A 10 23.64 22.22 -34.80
CA PHE A 10 23.60 23.36 -35.71
C PHE A 10 23.55 22.87 -37.17
N MET A 11 22.58 23.38 -37.94
CA MET A 11 22.33 23.01 -39.33
C MET A 11 22.59 24.17 -40.30
N GLY A 12 22.47 25.42 -39.85
CA GLY A 12 22.65 26.60 -40.69
C GLY A 12 21.89 27.82 -40.16
N THR A 13 21.66 28.79 -41.03
CA THR A 13 20.90 30.02 -40.70
C THR A 13 19.70 30.20 -41.62
N VAL A 14 18.68 30.90 -41.11
CA VAL A 14 17.44 31.24 -41.82
C VAL A 14 17.28 32.76 -41.83
N ASP A 15 16.83 33.34 -42.95
CA ASP A 15 16.67 34.79 -43.09
C ASP A 15 15.39 35.32 -42.43
N ASP A 16 14.25 34.64 -42.63
CA ASP A 16 12.95 34.97 -42.02
C ASP A 16 12.46 33.78 -41.18
N SER A 17 12.66 33.90 -39.86
CA SER A 17 12.32 32.89 -38.86
C SER A 17 10.82 32.61 -38.80
N ASN A 18 10.00 33.66 -38.82
CA ASN A 18 8.56 33.56 -38.65
C ASN A 18 7.89 32.84 -39.82
N SER A 19 8.25 33.19 -41.05
CA SER A 19 7.71 32.46 -42.21
C SER A 19 8.22 31.03 -42.29
N PHE A 20 9.47 30.76 -41.90
CA PHE A 20 10.01 29.41 -41.86
C PHE A 20 9.27 28.52 -40.87
N VAL A 21 9.08 28.98 -39.63
CA VAL A 21 8.36 28.23 -38.58
C VAL A 21 6.90 28.00 -38.98
N LYS A 22 6.23 29.03 -39.51
CA LYS A 22 4.85 28.92 -40.00
C LYS A 22 4.73 27.88 -41.11
N ARG A 23 5.65 27.90 -42.08
CA ARG A 23 5.69 26.93 -43.18
C ARG A 23 5.89 25.50 -42.67
N ILE A 24 6.81 25.27 -41.74
CA ILE A 24 7.02 23.94 -41.15
C ILE A 24 5.74 23.42 -40.46
N LYS A 25 5.04 24.28 -39.71
CA LYS A 25 3.77 23.93 -39.06
C LYS A 25 2.68 23.62 -40.09
N GLU A 26 2.54 24.42 -41.14
CA GLU A 26 1.58 24.20 -42.22
C GLU A 26 1.84 22.91 -42.99
N GLU A 27 3.10 22.64 -43.36
CA GLU A 27 3.50 21.40 -44.04
C GLU A 27 3.27 20.16 -43.16
N ARG A 28 3.45 20.28 -41.83
CA ARG A 28 3.08 19.23 -40.87
C ARG A 28 1.58 19.01 -40.82
N ARG A 29 0.77 20.09 -40.80
CA ARG A 29 -0.70 20.03 -40.76
C ARG A 29 -1.31 19.47 -42.05
N MET A 30 -0.67 19.69 -43.20
CA MET A 30 -1.04 19.08 -44.49
C MET A 30 -0.59 17.60 -44.62
N GLY A 31 0.20 17.10 -43.67
CA GLY A 31 0.73 15.73 -43.68
C GLY A 31 1.94 15.50 -44.58
N ASN A 32 2.55 16.56 -45.13
CA ASN A 32 3.77 16.48 -45.94
C ASN A 32 5.02 16.22 -45.08
N LEU A 33 5.00 16.69 -43.82
CA LEU A 33 6.02 16.39 -42.82
C LEU A 33 5.48 15.42 -41.77
N THR A 34 6.39 14.73 -41.08
CA THR A 34 6.01 13.81 -39.99
C THR A 34 5.39 14.57 -38.82
N TYR A 35 4.26 14.07 -38.31
CA TYR A 35 3.61 14.58 -37.08
C TYR A 35 4.48 14.46 -35.82
N ASN A 36 5.61 13.75 -35.90
CA ASN A 36 6.58 13.65 -34.83
C ASN A 36 7.58 14.81 -34.78
N LEU A 37 7.61 15.66 -35.80
CA LEU A 37 8.48 16.83 -35.82
C LEU A 37 7.82 17.93 -34.99
N ASN A 38 8.58 18.52 -34.07
CA ASN A 38 8.19 19.72 -33.33
C ASN A 38 9.16 20.86 -33.63
N VAL A 39 8.66 22.09 -33.64
CA VAL A 39 9.46 23.28 -33.94
C VAL A 39 9.24 24.37 -32.89
N ARG A 40 10.33 24.82 -32.28
CA ARG A 40 10.35 25.95 -31.34
C ARG A 40 11.15 27.09 -31.94
N TYR A 41 10.61 28.30 -31.85
CA TYR A 41 11.32 29.54 -32.11
C TYR A 41 11.59 30.26 -30.79
N ASP A 42 12.87 30.46 -30.47
CA ASP A 42 13.28 31.30 -29.35
C ASP A 42 13.55 32.72 -29.87
N GLU A 43 12.57 33.60 -29.66
CA GLU A 43 12.66 35.00 -30.09
C GLU A 43 13.78 35.78 -29.39
N LYS A 44 14.19 35.37 -28.18
CA LYS A 44 15.21 36.09 -27.40
C LYS A 44 16.62 35.74 -27.87
N ALA A 45 16.85 34.48 -28.19
CA ALA A 45 18.13 34.00 -28.71
C ALA A 45 18.24 34.15 -30.24
N ASP A 46 17.12 34.37 -30.94
CA ASP A 46 16.99 34.27 -32.40
C ASP A 46 17.47 32.91 -32.93
N GLU A 47 16.91 31.85 -32.34
CA GLU A 47 17.26 30.45 -32.64
C GLU A 47 16.00 29.61 -32.90
N ILE A 48 16.05 28.76 -33.93
CA ILE A 48 15.01 27.78 -34.26
C ILE A 48 15.50 26.38 -33.91
N TYR A 49 14.69 25.66 -33.14
CA TYR A 49 14.95 24.29 -32.75
C TYR A 49 13.92 23.37 -33.40
N ILE A 50 14.38 22.41 -34.18
CA ILE A 50 13.57 21.32 -34.73
C ILE A 50 13.92 20.03 -33.98
N GLU A 51 12.92 19.44 -33.35
CA GLU A 51 13.07 18.20 -32.58
C GLU A 51 12.34 17.04 -33.25
N THR A 52 13.08 15.97 -33.50
CA THR A 52 12.61 14.70 -34.08
C THR A 52 13.06 13.49 -33.25
N SER A 53 13.72 13.75 -32.12
CA SER A 53 14.23 12.74 -31.18
C SER A 53 13.12 11.88 -30.59
N LYS A 54 13.46 10.62 -30.27
CA LYS A 54 12.58 9.66 -29.57
C LYS A 54 12.59 9.93 -28.07
N GLY A 55 11.48 9.65 -27.38
CA GLY A 55 11.37 9.76 -25.92
C GLY A 55 10.76 11.07 -25.39
N ARG A 56 10.40 12.00 -26.28
CA ARG A 56 9.72 13.24 -25.92
C ARG A 56 8.27 12.97 -25.48
N SER A 57 7.86 13.65 -24.42
CA SER A 57 6.45 13.71 -24.00
C SER A 57 5.75 14.80 -24.80
N ARG A 58 4.59 14.47 -25.36
CA ARG A 58 3.81 15.38 -26.19
C ARG A 58 2.37 15.42 -25.71
N ARG A 59 1.76 16.59 -25.80
CA ARG A 59 0.37 16.86 -25.43
C ARG A 59 -0.44 17.11 -26.72
N PRO A 60 -1.48 16.32 -27.00
CA PRO A 60 -2.39 16.62 -28.10
C PRO A 60 -3.29 17.80 -27.75
N LEU A 61 -3.42 18.75 -28.67
CA LEU A 61 -4.28 19.92 -28.54
C LEU A 61 -5.09 20.12 -29.82
N ILE A 62 -6.24 20.79 -29.69
CA ILE A 62 -7.06 21.19 -30.84
C ILE A 62 -6.48 22.50 -31.37
N ILE A 63 -6.25 22.59 -32.68
CA ILE A 63 -5.78 23.83 -33.30
C ILE A 63 -6.92 24.86 -33.32
N VAL A 64 -6.58 26.10 -32.98
CA VAL A 64 -7.47 27.26 -33.09
C VAL A 64 -6.93 28.17 -34.19
N SER A 65 -7.81 28.64 -35.06
CA SER A 65 -7.51 29.59 -36.13
C SER A 65 -8.50 30.74 -36.08
N GLU A 66 -8.00 31.97 -36.05
CA GLU A 66 -8.82 33.19 -36.07
C GLU A 66 -9.91 33.22 -34.97
N GLY A 67 -9.61 32.66 -33.80
CA GLY A 67 -10.53 32.60 -32.66
C GLY A 67 -11.61 31.52 -32.75
N GLN A 68 -11.50 30.56 -33.68
CA GLN A 68 -12.38 29.39 -33.75
C GLN A 68 -11.59 28.08 -33.71
N PRO A 69 -12.03 27.05 -32.96
CA PRO A 69 -11.42 25.74 -33.01
C PRO A 69 -11.67 25.08 -34.38
N LEU A 70 -10.66 24.42 -34.95
CA LEU A 70 -10.82 23.65 -36.18
C LEU A 70 -11.69 22.39 -35.99
N LEU A 71 -11.85 21.96 -34.73
CA LEU A 71 -12.79 20.90 -34.37
C LEU A 71 -14.22 21.43 -34.42
N THR A 72 -15.05 20.87 -35.31
CA THR A 72 -16.45 21.27 -35.47
C THR A 72 -17.41 20.18 -34.98
N GLU A 73 -18.67 20.53 -34.72
CA GLU A 73 -19.71 19.54 -34.36
C GLU A 73 -19.89 18.44 -35.43
N ASN A 74 -19.63 18.75 -36.71
CA ASN A 74 -19.72 17.74 -37.77
C ASN A 74 -18.65 16.66 -37.60
N HIS A 75 -17.42 17.04 -37.23
CA HIS A 75 -16.36 16.08 -36.92
C HIS A 75 -16.75 15.21 -35.71
N LEU A 76 -17.39 15.79 -34.68
CA LEU A 76 -17.88 15.02 -33.54
C LEU A 76 -18.95 14.00 -33.95
N LYS A 77 -19.93 14.38 -34.78
CA LYS A 77 -20.96 13.47 -35.32
C LYS A 77 -20.35 12.36 -36.19
N GLN A 78 -19.31 12.67 -36.96
CA GLN A 78 -18.56 11.67 -37.75
C GLN A 78 -17.80 10.71 -36.85
N LEU A 79 -17.20 11.21 -35.76
CA LEU A 79 -16.50 10.38 -34.76
C LEU A 79 -17.48 9.44 -34.05
N GLU A 80 -18.66 9.92 -33.64
CA GLU A 80 -19.72 9.11 -33.02
C GLU A 80 -20.20 7.99 -33.94
N LYS A 81 -20.27 8.24 -35.25
CA LYS A 81 -20.63 7.24 -36.27
C LYS A 81 -19.46 6.32 -36.67
N ASN A 82 -18.27 6.53 -36.09
CA ASN A 82 -17.02 5.85 -36.48
C ASN A 82 -16.63 6.04 -37.96
N GLU A 83 -17.01 7.17 -38.56
CA GLU A 83 -16.65 7.53 -39.95
C GLU A 83 -15.22 8.09 -40.02
N ILE A 84 -14.77 8.77 -38.96
CA ILE A 84 -13.40 9.28 -38.82
C ILE A 84 -12.76 8.70 -37.54
N SER A 85 -11.45 8.45 -37.59
CA SER A 85 -10.68 8.05 -36.40
C SER A 85 -9.84 9.21 -35.86
N TRP A 86 -9.32 9.04 -34.63
CA TRP A 86 -8.35 9.99 -34.05
C TRP A 86 -7.16 10.25 -34.98
N SER A 87 -6.64 9.20 -35.62
CA SER A 87 -5.53 9.30 -36.58
C SER A 87 -5.90 10.16 -37.79
N ASP A 88 -7.15 10.13 -38.22
CA ASP A 88 -7.61 10.94 -39.35
C ASP A 88 -7.76 12.41 -38.96
N MET A 89 -8.16 12.70 -37.71
CA MET A 89 -8.18 14.08 -37.19
C MET A 89 -6.78 14.70 -37.10
N VAL A 90 -5.77 13.90 -36.78
CA VAL A 90 -4.36 14.33 -36.81
C VAL A 90 -3.92 14.58 -38.26
N LYS A 91 -4.27 13.69 -39.20
CA LYS A 91 -3.94 13.87 -40.63
C LYS A 91 -4.64 15.06 -41.28
N GLN A 92 -5.86 15.36 -40.84
CA GLN A 92 -6.62 16.53 -41.29
C GLN A 92 -6.10 17.84 -40.69
N GLY A 93 -5.11 17.80 -39.79
CA GLY A 93 -4.56 18.99 -39.15
C GLY A 93 -5.53 19.64 -38.15
N ILE A 94 -6.44 18.87 -37.55
CA ILE A 94 -7.36 19.34 -36.50
C ILE A 94 -6.68 19.25 -35.13
N ILE A 95 -5.97 18.14 -34.89
CA ILE A 95 -5.26 17.84 -33.65
C ILE A 95 -3.75 17.94 -33.90
N GLU A 96 -3.05 18.65 -33.02
CA GLU A 96 -1.61 18.83 -33.09
C GLU A 96 -0.94 18.36 -31.80
N TYR A 97 0.18 17.65 -31.93
CA TYR A 97 0.97 17.18 -30.78
C TYR A 97 2.11 18.16 -30.52
N LEU A 98 2.04 18.88 -29.40
CA LEU A 98 3.12 19.78 -28.98
C LEU A 98 4.01 19.07 -27.97
N ASP A 99 5.33 19.24 -28.08
CA ASP A 99 6.24 18.94 -26.99
C ASP A 99 6.46 20.19 -26.12
N ALA A 100 7.17 20.03 -25.00
CA ALA A 100 7.44 21.13 -24.07
C ALA A 100 8.22 22.29 -24.71
N GLY A 101 8.97 22.04 -25.80
CA GLY A 101 9.69 23.09 -26.51
C GLY A 101 8.76 23.94 -27.36
N GLU A 102 7.95 23.30 -28.19
CA GLU A 102 7.00 23.99 -29.07
C GLU A 102 5.83 24.63 -28.29
N GLU A 103 5.45 24.06 -27.15
CA GLU A 103 4.42 24.61 -26.26
C GLU A 103 4.78 26.02 -25.75
N GLU A 104 6.08 26.38 -25.65
CA GLU A 104 6.53 27.73 -25.29
C GLU A 104 6.06 28.80 -26.31
N ASN A 105 5.77 28.40 -27.55
CA ASN A 105 5.22 29.28 -28.58
C ASN A 105 3.70 29.14 -28.75
N ALA A 106 3.00 28.48 -27.82
CA ALA A 106 1.57 28.24 -27.90
C ALA A 106 0.79 28.95 -26.78
N LEU A 107 -0.29 29.64 -27.15
CA LEU A 107 -1.27 30.18 -26.22
C LEU A 107 -2.49 29.25 -26.21
N VAL A 108 -2.64 28.47 -25.15
CA VAL A 108 -3.65 27.41 -25.05
C VAL A 108 -4.84 27.85 -24.20
N ALA A 109 -6.04 27.82 -24.78
CA ALA A 109 -7.29 28.04 -24.05
C ALA A 109 -7.71 26.77 -23.29
N PHE A 110 -8.20 26.90 -22.06
CA PHE A 110 -8.69 25.75 -21.27
C PHE A 110 -10.15 25.37 -21.58
N PHE A 111 -10.99 26.37 -21.84
CA PHE A 111 -12.39 26.19 -22.18
C PHE A 111 -12.70 26.94 -23.46
N GLU A 112 -13.65 26.42 -24.24
CA GLU A 112 -14.05 27.03 -25.51
C GLU A 112 -14.58 28.47 -25.34
N LYS A 113 -15.24 28.76 -24.21
CA LYS A 113 -15.74 30.09 -23.85
C LYS A 113 -14.64 31.16 -23.65
N ASP A 114 -13.41 30.73 -23.40
CA ASP A 114 -12.28 31.62 -23.09
C ASP A 114 -11.40 31.88 -24.33
N ILE A 115 -11.79 31.35 -25.50
CA ILE A 115 -11.05 31.53 -26.76
C ILE A 115 -11.10 33.00 -27.19
N THR A 116 -9.93 33.52 -27.53
CA THR A 116 -9.73 34.83 -28.18
C THR A 116 -8.99 34.63 -29.51
N PRO A 117 -8.97 35.63 -30.41
CA PRO A 117 -8.23 35.54 -31.67
C PRO A 117 -6.72 35.32 -31.52
N GLU A 118 -6.16 35.55 -30.33
CA GLU A 118 -4.73 35.35 -30.02
C GLU A 118 -4.41 33.88 -29.66
N HIS A 119 -5.40 33.09 -29.28
CA HIS A 119 -5.19 31.70 -28.89
C HIS A 119 -4.80 30.85 -30.11
N THR A 120 -3.77 30.02 -29.94
CA THR A 120 -3.27 29.14 -31.00
C THR A 120 -3.86 27.74 -30.88
N HIS A 121 -4.21 27.32 -29.67
CA HIS A 121 -4.73 25.99 -29.39
C HIS A 121 -5.81 25.99 -28.30
N LEU A 122 -6.57 24.92 -28.24
CA LEU A 122 -7.60 24.63 -27.25
C LEU A 122 -7.31 23.27 -26.60
N GLU A 123 -7.45 23.22 -25.27
CA GLU A 123 -7.40 21.99 -24.49
C GLU A 123 -8.59 21.09 -24.80
N ILE A 124 -8.35 19.79 -24.94
CA ILE A 124 -9.40 18.80 -25.27
C ILE A 124 -10.32 18.62 -24.07
N THR A 125 -9.73 18.41 -22.89
CA THR A 125 -10.45 18.45 -21.63
C THR A 125 -9.49 18.79 -20.50
N PRO A 126 -9.81 19.76 -19.62
CA PRO A 126 -8.98 20.08 -18.46
C PRO A 126 -8.72 18.89 -17.51
N LEU A 127 -9.53 17.83 -17.61
CA LEU A 127 -9.35 16.60 -16.83
C LEU A 127 -8.01 15.89 -17.12
N VAL A 128 -7.44 16.04 -18.33
CA VAL A 128 -6.18 15.35 -18.70
C VAL A 128 -4.96 15.84 -17.93
N MET A 129 -5.05 16.99 -17.25
CA MET A 129 -4.02 17.46 -16.32
C MET A 129 -3.80 16.47 -15.16
N PHE A 130 -4.82 15.70 -14.80
CA PHE A 130 -4.76 14.73 -13.73
C PHE A 130 -4.44 13.32 -14.25
N GLY A 131 -3.60 12.61 -13.50
CA GLY A 131 -3.41 11.18 -13.73
C GLY A 131 -4.66 10.37 -13.37
N LEU A 132 -4.77 9.16 -13.94
CA LEU A 132 -5.93 8.27 -13.81
C LEU A 132 -6.49 8.17 -12.38
N THR A 133 -5.65 7.92 -11.38
CA THR A 133 -6.10 7.75 -9.98
C THR A 133 -6.61 9.03 -9.34
N THR A 134 -6.12 10.19 -9.77
CA THR A 134 -6.58 11.49 -9.25
C THR A 134 -7.93 11.86 -9.85
N SER A 135 -8.13 11.55 -11.14
CA SER A 135 -9.40 11.78 -11.85
C SER A 135 -10.56 10.90 -11.37
N LEU A 136 -10.29 9.87 -10.56
CA LEU A 136 -11.31 9.06 -9.89
C LEU A 136 -11.86 9.73 -8.61
N VAL A 137 -11.21 10.78 -8.10
CA VAL A 137 -11.75 11.56 -6.96
C VAL A 137 -12.82 12.51 -7.50
N PRO A 138 -14.09 12.40 -7.08
CA PRO A 138 -15.13 13.29 -7.55
C PRO A 138 -14.95 14.70 -6.94
N TYR A 139 -15.43 15.71 -7.66
CA TYR A 139 -15.39 17.11 -7.24
C TYR A 139 -13.98 17.55 -6.82
N GLY A 140 -12.93 17.07 -7.49
CA GLY A 140 -11.54 17.23 -7.06
C GLY A 140 -11.08 18.69 -6.93
N ASN A 141 -11.70 19.61 -7.68
CA ASN A 141 -11.45 21.05 -7.68
C ASN A 141 -11.93 21.76 -6.39
N PHE A 142 -12.79 21.12 -5.59
CA PHE A 142 -13.27 21.66 -4.30
C PHE A 142 -12.49 21.12 -3.09
N ASN A 143 -11.41 20.36 -3.34
CA ASN A 143 -10.54 19.84 -2.28
C ASN A 143 -9.24 20.65 -2.20
N GLN A 144 -8.67 20.71 -1.00
CA GLN A 144 -7.28 21.09 -0.83
C GLN A 144 -6.35 20.12 -1.58
N SER A 145 -5.31 20.64 -2.24
CA SER A 145 -4.37 19.84 -3.06
C SER A 145 -3.73 18.66 -2.31
N THR A 146 -3.37 18.85 -1.04
CA THR A 146 -2.82 17.80 -0.17
C THR A 146 -3.81 16.65 0.05
N ARG A 147 -5.10 16.97 0.16
CA ARG A 147 -6.19 16.01 0.35
C ARG A 147 -6.54 15.27 -0.93
N LEU A 148 -6.54 15.98 -2.06
CA LEU A 148 -6.69 15.36 -3.38
C LEU A 148 -5.59 14.31 -3.61
N ASN A 149 -4.33 14.66 -3.35
CA ASN A 149 -3.19 13.73 -3.45
C ASN A 149 -3.32 12.54 -2.49
N ALA A 150 -3.78 12.77 -1.26
CA ALA A 150 -4.05 11.69 -0.31
C ALA A 150 -5.17 10.76 -0.81
N GLY A 151 -6.25 11.33 -1.37
CA GLY A 151 -7.34 10.59 -2.01
C GLY A 151 -6.84 9.66 -3.12
N SER A 152 -6.03 10.17 -4.04
CA SER A 152 -5.43 9.38 -5.12
C SER A 152 -4.58 8.21 -4.61
N LYS A 153 -3.77 8.44 -3.57
CA LYS A 153 -2.94 7.38 -2.95
C LYS A 153 -3.79 6.33 -2.24
N ASN A 154 -4.91 6.74 -1.65
CA ASN A 154 -5.79 5.85 -0.91
C ASN A 154 -6.51 4.86 -1.80
N GLN A 155 -6.93 5.29 -2.99
CA GLN A 155 -7.58 4.41 -3.95
C GLN A 155 -6.68 3.23 -4.34
N LYS A 156 -5.36 3.44 -4.45
CA LYS A 156 -4.39 2.36 -4.70
C LYS A 156 -4.24 1.37 -3.54
N GLN A 157 -4.67 1.75 -2.34
CA GLN A 157 -4.59 0.92 -1.12
C GLN A 157 -5.93 0.28 -0.76
N ALA A 158 -6.98 0.59 -1.51
CA ALA A 158 -8.33 0.10 -1.27
C ALA A 158 -8.44 -1.39 -1.62
N LEU A 159 -9.26 -2.08 -0.86
CA LEU A 159 -9.61 -3.48 -1.11
C LEU A 159 -10.72 -3.55 -2.14
N GLY A 160 -10.55 -4.41 -3.13
CA GLY A 160 -11.49 -4.51 -4.23
C GLY A 160 -11.37 -5.83 -4.96
N PHE A 161 -12.11 -5.94 -6.05
CA PHE A 161 -11.98 -7.04 -6.98
C PHE A 161 -10.81 -6.77 -7.93
N TYR A 162 -9.69 -7.46 -7.76
CA TYR A 162 -8.46 -7.14 -8.50
C TYR A 162 -8.28 -7.93 -9.80
N ALA A 163 -8.73 -9.17 -9.85
CA ALA A 163 -8.62 -10.05 -11.02
C ALA A 163 -9.74 -11.08 -11.05
N SER A 164 -10.30 -11.36 -12.23
CA SER A 164 -11.38 -12.35 -12.41
C SER A 164 -10.91 -13.78 -12.18
N ASN A 165 -9.67 -14.09 -12.56
CA ASN A 165 -9.07 -15.40 -12.40
C ASN A 165 -8.37 -15.60 -11.04
N TYR A 166 -8.68 -14.78 -10.03
CA TYR A 166 -8.08 -14.92 -8.70
C TYR A 166 -8.24 -16.31 -8.12
N ALA A 167 -9.34 -17.02 -8.41
CA ALA A 167 -9.62 -18.37 -7.93
C ALA A 167 -8.53 -19.39 -8.30
N VAL A 168 -7.79 -19.19 -9.40
CA VAL A 168 -6.71 -20.10 -9.84
C VAL A 168 -5.31 -19.49 -9.70
N ARG A 169 -5.21 -18.23 -9.22
CA ARG A 169 -3.93 -17.50 -9.12
C ARG A 169 -3.24 -17.69 -7.77
N MET A 170 -1.92 -17.83 -7.79
CA MET A 170 -1.07 -17.85 -6.61
C MET A 170 -0.41 -16.49 -6.39
N ASP A 171 -1.17 -15.50 -5.94
CA ASP A 171 -0.66 -14.17 -5.61
C ASP A 171 -0.33 -14.04 -4.12
N MET A 172 0.72 -13.29 -3.79
CA MET A 172 1.13 -13.00 -2.41
C MET A 172 0.36 -11.80 -1.82
N ASP A 173 -0.03 -11.92 -0.55
CA ASP A 173 -0.61 -10.83 0.26
C ASP A 173 -1.81 -10.10 -0.36
N VAL A 174 -2.75 -10.87 -0.91
CA VAL A 174 -3.93 -10.31 -1.59
C VAL A 174 -5.12 -10.25 -0.65
N ASN A 175 -5.89 -9.16 -0.72
CA ASN A 175 -7.15 -9.02 -0.01
C ASN A 175 -8.27 -8.76 -1.01
N LEU A 176 -9.30 -9.60 -0.99
CA LEU A 176 -10.47 -9.50 -1.84
C LEU A 176 -11.67 -9.00 -1.03
N LEU A 177 -12.33 -7.93 -1.48
CA LEU A 177 -13.59 -7.47 -0.88
C LEU A 177 -14.74 -8.36 -1.34
N HIS A 178 -15.63 -8.78 -0.43
CA HIS A 178 -16.72 -9.72 -0.77
C HIS A 178 -17.79 -9.10 -1.66
N TYR A 179 -18.22 -7.88 -1.34
CA TYR A 179 -19.33 -7.20 -2.03
C TYR A 179 -18.92 -5.79 -2.50
N PRO A 180 -18.04 -5.68 -3.50
CA PRO A 180 -17.68 -4.39 -4.09
C PRO A 180 -18.88 -3.80 -4.84
N GLN A 181 -19.04 -2.47 -4.81
CA GLN A 181 -20.14 -1.77 -5.46
C GLN A 181 -19.64 -0.67 -6.40
N VAL A 182 -20.44 -0.33 -7.39
CA VAL A 182 -20.16 0.83 -8.26
C VAL A 182 -20.52 2.12 -7.49
N PRO A 183 -19.68 3.16 -7.49
CA PRO A 183 -19.99 4.41 -6.80
C PRO A 183 -21.22 5.10 -7.41
N ILE A 184 -22.09 5.67 -6.55
CA ILE A 184 -23.26 6.46 -7.00
C ILE A 184 -22.81 7.76 -7.68
N VAL A 185 -21.86 8.45 -7.08
CA VAL A 185 -21.20 9.63 -7.66
C VAL A 185 -19.97 9.16 -8.42
N LYS A 186 -20.02 9.24 -9.75
CA LYS A 186 -18.93 8.79 -10.62
C LYS A 186 -18.29 9.96 -11.35
N THR A 187 -17.12 9.71 -11.93
CA THR A 187 -16.44 10.61 -12.86
C THR A 187 -16.32 9.92 -14.22
N ASN A 188 -16.08 10.67 -15.28
CA ASN A 188 -15.90 10.11 -16.63
C ASN A 188 -14.77 9.06 -16.68
N MET A 189 -13.76 9.19 -15.81
CA MET A 189 -12.69 8.18 -15.72
C MET A 189 -13.15 6.83 -15.15
N HIS A 190 -14.26 6.76 -14.43
CA HIS A 190 -14.82 5.47 -14.01
C HIS A 190 -15.32 4.67 -15.23
N ASP A 191 -15.93 5.36 -16.20
CA ASP A 191 -16.43 4.72 -17.42
C ASP A 191 -15.27 4.37 -18.36
N ILE A 192 -14.31 5.29 -18.56
CA ILE A 192 -13.12 5.06 -19.43
C ILE A 192 -12.24 3.92 -18.89
N SER A 193 -12.10 3.78 -17.57
CA SER A 193 -11.30 2.72 -16.96
C SER A 193 -12.07 1.43 -16.70
N ASP A 194 -13.32 1.31 -17.17
CA ASP A 194 -14.18 0.15 -16.90
C ASP A 194 -14.28 -0.19 -15.39
N TYR A 195 -14.27 0.84 -14.53
CA TYR A 195 -14.19 0.68 -13.07
C TYR A 195 -15.35 -0.16 -12.51
N SER A 196 -16.49 -0.17 -13.20
CA SER A 196 -17.65 -1.01 -12.87
C SER A 196 -17.35 -2.51 -12.87
N LYS A 197 -16.38 -2.97 -13.67
CA LYS A 197 -15.94 -4.37 -13.74
C LYS A 197 -15.08 -4.77 -12.54
N HIS A 198 -14.43 -3.82 -11.89
CA HIS A 198 -13.53 -4.05 -10.75
C HIS A 198 -13.61 -2.91 -9.70
N PRO A 199 -14.74 -2.78 -8.99
CA PRO A 199 -14.88 -1.76 -7.95
C PRO A 199 -14.05 -2.10 -6.69
N ALA A 200 -13.63 -1.06 -5.96
CA ALA A 200 -12.78 -1.17 -4.77
C ALA A 200 -13.37 -0.58 -3.47
N GLY A 201 -14.69 -0.61 -3.31
CA GLY A 201 -15.38 0.01 -2.18
C GLY A 201 -16.87 -0.27 -2.15
N GLN A 202 -17.57 0.39 -1.24
CA GLN A 202 -19.01 0.24 -1.01
C GLN A 202 -19.66 1.61 -0.80
N ASN A 203 -20.88 1.78 -1.29
CA ASN A 203 -21.70 2.95 -0.95
C ASN A 203 -22.29 2.75 0.43
N ILE A 204 -22.17 3.76 1.29
CA ILE A 204 -22.66 3.71 2.66
C ILE A 204 -23.40 4.99 3.02
N VAL A 205 -24.24 4.92 4.04
CA VAL A 205 -24.85 6.09 4.66
C VAL A 205 -23.91 6.65 5.73
N VAL A 206 -23.48 7.88 5.55
CA VAL A 206 -22.60 8.60 6.47
C VAL A 206 -23.40 9.67 7.20
N ALA A 207 -23.30 9.69 8.53
CA ALA A 207 -23.80 10.78 9.37
C ALA A 207 -22.63 11.58 9.96
N ILE A 208 -22.73 12.91 9.90
CA ILE A 208 -21.71 13.82 10.45
C ILE A 208 -22.19 14.32 11.81
N MET A 209 -21.68 13.72 12.88
CA MET A 209 -22.00 14.11 14.26
C MET A 209 -20.93 13.62 15.24
N SER A 210 -20.79 14.25 16.40
CA SER A 210 -20.02 13.70 17.51
C SER A 210 -20.84 12.61 18.20
N TYR A 211 -20.21 11.49 18.54
CA TYR A 211 -20.91 10.40 19.23
C TYR A 211 -20.03 9.80 20.33
N LYS A 212 -20.44 10.03 21.59
CA LYS A 212 -19.82 9.49 22.82
C LYS A 212 -18.29 9.69 22.94
N GLY A 213 -17.69 10.61 22.18
CA GLY A 213 -16.24 10.83 22.13
C GLY A 213 -15.43 9.79 21.35
N TYR A 214 -16.04 8.71 20.86
CA TYR A 214 -15.34 7.60 20.18
C TYR A 214 -15.01 7.86 18.71
N ASN A 215 -15.42 9.00 18.16
CA ASN A 215 -15.04 9.46 16.82
C ASN A 215 -14.15 10.72 16.83
N MET A 216 -13.51 11.03 17.96
CA MET A 216 -12.50 12.09 18.03
C MET A 216 -11.19 11.66 17.33
N GLU A 217 -10.36 12.62 16.92
CA GLU A 217 -9.02 12.36 16.35
C GLU A 217 -9.00 11.30 15.23
N ASP A 218 -9.82 11.50 14.20
CA ASP A 218 -9.94 10.63 13.01
C ASP A 218 -10.45 9.20 13.29
N ALA A 219 -10.98 8.95 14.47
CA ALA A 219 -11.75 7.74 14.70
C ALA A 219 -13.10 7.80 13.97
N ILE A 220 -13.54 6.65 13.47
CA ILE A 220 -14.87 6.47 12.89
C ILE A 220 -15.64 5.43 13.69
N ILE A 221 -16.96 5.56 13.70
CA ILE A 221 -17.85 4.61 14.35
C ILE A 221 -18.59 3.84 13.26
N LEU A 222 -18.67 2.53 13.40
CA LEU A 222 -19.36 1.65 12.46
C LEU A 222 -20.60 1.01 13.08
N ASN A 223 -21.61 0.80 12.26
CA ASN A 223 -22.79 0.03 12.62
C ASN A 223 -22.49 -1.47 12.60
N LYS A 224 -22.66 -2.13 13.75
CA LYS A 224 -22.43 -3.57 13.92
C LYS A 224 -23.28 -4.41 12.96
N SER A 225 -24.56 -4.07 12.81
CA SER A 225 -25.47 -4.85 11.97
C SER A 225 -25.13 -4.71 10.49
N SER A 226 -24.58 -3.57 10.06
CA SER A 226 -24.09 -3.40 8.69
C SER A 226 -22.87 -4.30 8.43
N ILE A 227 -21.94 -4.40 9.38
CA ILE A 227 -20.79 -5.32 9.31
C ILE A 227 -21.25 -6.79 9.26
N GLU A 228 -22.18 -7.17 10.14
CA GLU A 228 -22.75 -8.51 10.20
C GLU A 228 -23.46 -8.90 8.89
N ARG A 229 -24.07 -7.93 8.19
CA ARG A 229 -24.71 -8.12 6.88
C ARG A 229 -23.74 -8.09 5.68
N GLY A 230 -22.44 -7.85 5.89
CA GLY A 230 -21.42 -7.93 4.83
C GLY A 230 -20.68 -6.65 4.51
N PHE A 231 -20.94 -5.53 5.22
CA PHE A 231 -20.17 -4.31 5.04
C PHE A 231 -18.69 -4.52 5.40
N GLY A 232 -17.79 -4.16 4.50
CA GLY A 232 -16.35 -4.22 4.68
C GLY A 232 -15.75 -5.62 4.85
N ARG A 233 -16.52 -6.70 4.70
CA ARG A 233 -15.97 -8.07 4.79
C ARG A 233 -15.05 -8.36 3.61
N SER A 234 -13.89 -8.93 3.91
CA SER A 234 -12.86 -9.25 2.92
C SER A 234 -12.20 -10.58 3.23
N THR A 235 -11.68 -11.27 2.22
CA THR A 235 -10.86 -12.48 2.40
C THR A 235 -9.40 -12.16 2.08
N TYR A 236 -8.50 -12.50 2.99
CA TYR A 236 -7.05 -12.38 2.80
C TYR A 236 -6.49 -13.70 2.29
N TYR A 237 -5.70 -13.66 1.23
CA TYR A 237 -5.07 -14.81 0.58
C TYR A 237 -3.55 -14.73 0.70
N ARG A 238 -2.92 -15.86 1.00
CA ARG A 238 -1.47 -16.03 0.98
C ARG A 238 -1.06 -17.46 0.60
N PRO A 239 -0.06 -17.68 -0.25
CA PRO A 239 0.50 -18.99 -0.51
C PRO A 239 1.64 -19.33 0.46
N SER A 240 1.64 -20.58 0.92
CA SER A 240 2.80 -21.27 1.48
C SER A 240 3.48 -22.08 0.38
N ILE A 241 4.78 -21.88 0.21
CA ILE A 241 5.54 -22.44 -0.92
C ILE A 241 6.66 -23.34 -0.39
N ALA A 242 6.80 -24.53 -0.96
CA ALA A 242 7.91 -25.45 -0.69
C ALA A 242 8.41 -26.08 -2.00
N GLU A 243 9.72 -26.29 -2.08
CA GLU A 243 10.38 -26.93 -3.23
C GLU A 243 11.24 -28.11 -2.78
N GLU A 244 11.27 -29.18 -3.57
CA GLU A 244 12.20 -30.30 -3.43
C GLU A 244 13.53 -29.99 -4.10
N LEU A 245 14.43 -29.34 -3.36
CA LEU A 245 15.74 -28.97 -3.89
C LEU A 245 16.64 -30.19 -4.05
N ARG A 246 17.32 -30.25 -5.19
CA ARG A 246 18.41 -31.19 -5.49
C ARG A 246 19.75 -30.51 -5.23
N TYR A 247 20.54 -31.06 -4.31
CA TYR A 247 21.85 -30.52 -3.98
C TYR A 247 22.94 -31.13 -4.87
N SER A 248 24.06 -30.42 -5.06
CA SER A 248 25.17 -30.82 -5.93
C SER A 248 25.85 -32.16 -5.55
N GLY A 249 25.54 -32.72 -4.38
CA GLY A 249 25.99 -34.03 -3.91
C GLY A 249 25.02 -35.19 -4.17
N GLY A 250 23.98 -34.99 -4.99
CA GLY A 250 22.96 -36.01 -5.29
C GLY A 250 21.92 -36.22 -4.18
N LEU A 251 22.05 -35.51 -3.06
CA LEU A 251 21.05 -35.50 -1.99
C LEU A 251 19.85 -34.63 -2.41
N ILE A 252 18.65 -35.03 -1.98
CA ILE A 252 17.40 -34.38 -2.36
C ILE A 252 16.56 -34.15 -1.11
N ASP A 253 15.91 -32.98 -1.04
CA ASP A 253 14.82 -32.74 -0.10
C ASP A 253 13.63 -33.66 -0.43
N GLN A 254 12.96 -34.18 0.58
CA GLN A 254 11.81 -35.07 0.39
C GLN A 254 10.59 -34.43 1.04
N ILE A 255 9.53 -34.28 0.26
CA ILE A 255 8.22 -33.91 0.77
C ILE A 255 7.53 -35.21 1.19
N SER A 256 7.37 -35.32 2.49
CA SER A 256 6.77 -36.46 3.17
C SER A 256 6.37 -36.03 4.57
N ILE A 257 5.55 -36.84 5.23
CA ILE A 257 5.35 -36.70 6.67
C ILE A 257 6.72 -36.93 7.34
N PRO A 258 7.22 -36.00 8.19
CA PRO A 258 8.46 -36.23 8.91
C PRO A 258 8.32 -37.37 9.91
N ASP A 259 9.32 -38.27 9.97
CA ASP A 259 9.38 -39.32 10.99
C ASP A 259 9.87 -38.77 12.35
N LYS A 260 9.55 -39.48 13.43
CA LYS A 260 9.96 -39.12 14.80
C LYS A 260 11.48 -39.09 15.00
N ASP A 261 12.21 -39.87 14.19
CA ASP A 261 13.67 -39.98 14.25
C ASP A 261 14.37 -38.78 13.58
N VAL A 262 13.62 -37.92 12.89
CA VAL A 262 14.15 -36.74 12.21
C VAL A 262 14.62 -35.70 13.23
N LYS A 263 15.82 -35.14 13.00
CA LYS A 263 16.38 -34.11 13.88
C LYS A 263 15.54 -32.83 13.80
N GLY A 264 15.00 -32.40 14.94
CA GLY A 264 14.15 -31.23 15.04
C GLY A 264 12.67 -31.52 14.81
N TYR A 265 12.24 -32.78 14.95
CA TYR A 265 10.83 -33.17 14.91
C TYR A 265 9.95 -32.28 15.81
N LYS A 266 8.90 -31.70 15.22
CA LYS A 266 7.86 -30.92 15.90
C LYS A 266 6.86 -31.82 16.64
N SER A 267 5.79 -31.26 17.21
CA SER A 267 4.78 -32.08 17.88
C SER A 267 4.00 -32.93 16.87
N GLU A 268 3.58 -34.14 17.26
CA GLU A 268 2.68 -34.97 16.44
C GLU A 268 1.39 -34.21 16.05
N LYS A 269 0.93 -33.32 16.93
CA LYS A 269 -0.25 -32.49 16.69
C LYS A 269 -0.07 -31.53 15.52
N ASP A 270 1.15 -31.08 15.25
CA ASP A 270 1.43 -30.07 14.23
C ASP A 270 1.33 -30.67 12.81
N TYR A 271 1.52 -31.99 12.69
CA TYR A 271 1.43 -32.74 11.43
C TYR A 271 0.05 -33.34 11.16
N ARG A 272 -0.94 -33.12 12.03
CA ARG A 272 -2.25 -33.79 11.99
C ARG A 272 -3.06 -33.60 10.71
N PHE A 273 -2.73 -32.59 9.91
CA PHE A 273 -3.43 -32.26 8.67
C PHE A 273 -2.70 -32.74 7.41
N LEU A 274 -1.51 -33.32 7.55
CA LEU A 274 -0.77 -33.85 6.42
C LEU A 274 -1.36 -35.20 6.00
N GLU A 275 -1.59 -35.35 4.70
CA GLU A 275 -1.95 -36.61 4.06
C GLU A 275 -0.69 -37.48 3.84
N GLU A 276 -0.87 -38.68 3.28
CA GLU A 276 0.21 -39.66 3.05
C GLU A 276 1.38 -39.11 2.21
N ASP A 277 1.12 -38.14 1.35
CA ASP A 277 2.11 -37.46 0.51
C ASP A 277 2.87 -36.32 1.23
N GLY A 278 2.56 -36.07 2.51
CA GLY A 278 3.16 -34.99 3.29
C GLY A 278 2.59 -33.60 2.98
N ILE A 279 1.43 -33.52 2.32
CA ILE A 279 0.79 -32.27 1.92
C ILE A 279 -0.55 -32.15 2.64
N ILE A 280 -0.91 -30.93 3.04
CA ILE A 280 -2.23 -30.67 3.61
C ILE A 280 -3.36 -30.88 2.59
N TYR A 281 -4.58 -31.21 3.03
CA TYR A 281 -5.76 -31.26 2.16
C TYR A 281 -6.50 -29.90 2.06
N PRO A 282 -7.21 -29.60 0.95
CA PRO A 282 -8.04 -28.41 0.83
C PRO A 282 -9.16 -28.37 1.88
N GLU A 283 -9.58 -27.17 2.29
CA GLU A 283 -10.57 -26.91 3.36
C GLU A 283 -10.13 -27.28 4.79
N ALA A 284 -8.88 -27.69 4.98
CA ALA A 284 -8.29 -27.84 6.31
C ALA A 284 -8.21 -26.49 7.04
N GLN A 285 -8.71 -26.43 8.26
CA GLN A 285 -8.60 -25.25 9.13
C GLN A 285 -7.28 -25.29 9.89
N VAL A 286 -6.39 -24.36 9.58
CA VAL A 286 -5.05 -24.30 10.17
C VAL A 286 -4.92 -23.10 11.10
N ALA A 287 -4.19 -23.32 12.17
CA ALA A 287 -3.76 -22.32 13.13
C ALA A 287 -2.24 -22.16 13.09
N GLU A 288 -1.76 -21.27 13.94
CA GLU A 288 -0.32 -21.09 14.17
C GLU A 288 0.37 -22.41 14.51
N GLY A 289 1.55 -22.64 13.93
CA GLY A 289 2.38 -23.82 14.21
C GLY A 289 2.02 -25.05 13.37
N ASP A 290 0.78 -25.15 12.89
CA ASP A 290 0.35 -26.27 12.04
C ASP A 290 1.20 -26.34 10.75
N VAL A 291 1.61 -27.55 10.39
CA VAL A 291 2.43 -27.82 9.21
C VAL A 291 1.53 -27.96 7.98
N VAL A 292 1.85 -27.18 6.94
CA VAL A 292 1.11 -27.14 5.68
C VAL A 292 1.75 -28.06 4.65
N ILE A 293 3.09 -28.08 4.61
CA ILE A 293 3.87 -28.92 3.70
C ILE A 293 4.98 -29.56 4.51
N GLY A 294 4.87 -30.86 4.76
CA GLY A 294 5.88 -31.70 5.38
C GLY A 294 7.12 -31.79 4.51
N LYS A 295 8.28 -31.44 5.06
CA LYS A 295 9.54 -31.46 4.31
C LYS A 295 10.67 -31.92 5.20
N THR A 296 11.47 -32.84 4.68
CA THR A 296 12.70 -33.30 5.31
C THR A 296 13.89 -32.98 4.40
N SER A 297 14.95 -32.44 4.99
CA SER A 297 16.17 -32.06 4.28
C SER A 297 17.36 -32.91 4.73
N PRO A 298 18.31 -33.20 3.84
CA PRO A 298 19.57 -33.81 4.22
C PRO A 298 20.41 -32.87 5.11
N PRO A 299 21.36 -33.41 5.89
CA PRO A 299 22.25 -32.61 6.73
C PRO A 299 23.14 -31.69 5.86
N ARG A 300 23.29 -30.42 6.28
CA ARG A 300 24.07 -29.39 5.56
C ARG A 300 25.59 -29.55 5.65
N PHE A 301 26.08 -30.17 6.71
CA PHE A 301 27.51 -30.36 6.98
C PHE A 301 27.74 -31.81 7.35
N LEU A 302 28.54 -32.52 6.55
CA LEU A 302 29.09 -33.83 6.91
C LEU A 302 30.45 -33.55 7.53
N SER A 303 30.55 -33.64 8.86
CA SER A 303 31.74 -33.23 9.61
C SER A 303 32.91 -34.21 9.49
N SER A 304 32.67 -35.47 9.12
CA SER A 304 33.71 -36.49 8.96
C SER A 304 33.30 -37.64 8.01
N LEU A 305 34.30 -38.36 7.47
CA LEU A 305 34.12 -39.57 6.64
C LEU A 305 33.51 -40.75 7.42
N GLU A 306 33.66 -40.80 8.75
CA GLU A 306 33.06 -41.83 9.61
C GLU A 306 31.56 -41.60 9.85
N GLU A 307 31.11 -40.33 9.83
CA GLU A 307 29.69 -39.98 9.88
C GLU A 307 28.96 -40.25 8.56
N TYR A 308 29.65 -40.55 7.46
CA TYR A 308 29.01 -40.71 6.15
C TYR A 308 28.04 -41.91 6.10
N ASN A 309 28.34 -43.01 6.81
CA ASN A 309 27.49 -44.21 6.84
C ASN A 309 26.42 -44.18 7.94
N LEU A 310 26.65 -43.47 9.06
CA LEU A 310 25.67 -43.35 10.16
C LEU A 310 24.77 -42.12 10.04
N ALA A 311 25.27 -41.01 9.48
CA ALA A 311 24.54 -39.74 9.34
C ALA A 311 23.79 -39.61 8.00
N ALA A 312 24.02 -40.51 7.03
CA ALA A 312 23.22 -40.56 5.80
C ALA A 312 21.72 -40.84 6.06
N GLY A 313 21.39 -41.48 7.19
CA GLY A 313 20.02 -41.65 7.64
C GLY A 313 19.44 -40.44 8.40
N THR A 314 20.28 -39.55 8.92
CA THR A 314 19.84 -38.49 9.84
C THR A 314 19.36 -37.26 9.08
N ARG A 315 18.09 -37.25 8.70
CA ARG A 315 17.43 -36.10 8.06
C ARG A 315 17.09 -35.03 9.09
N ARG A 316 16.88 -33.80 8.62
CA ARG A 316 16.43 -32.64 9.40
C ARG A 316 15.02 -32.24 8.99
N GLU A 317 14.22 -31.83 9.95
CA GLU A 317 12.90 -31.26 9.71
C GLU A 317 13.06 -29.85 9.09
N SER A 318 12.41 -29.64 7.95
CA SER A 318 12.43 -28.38 7.20
C SER A 318 11.05 -28.01 6.64
N SER A 319 9.98 -28.50 7.27
CA SER A 319 8.61 -28.32 6.83
C SER A 319 8.15 -26.87 6.91
N VAL A 320 7.23 -26.52 6.02
CA VAL A 320 6.61 -25.19 5.98
C VAL A 320 5.38 -25.19 6.88
N SER A 321 5.46 -24.44 7.98
CA SER A 321 4.36 -24.23 8.92
C SER A 321 3.75 -22.83 8.82
N ILE A 322 2.53 -22.68 9.33
CA ILE A 322 1.88 -21.38 9.49
C ILE A 322 2.66 -20.53 10.50
N LYS A 323 2.87 -19.25 10.16
CA LYS A 323 3.65 -18.32 10.98
C LYS A 323 2.91 -17.93 12.26
N HIS A 324 3.64 -17.32 13.19
CA HIS A 324 3.10 -16.83 14.44
C HIS A 324 1.96 -15.81 14.28
N GLY A 325 0.86 -16.01 15.00
CA GLY A 325 -0.34 -15.16 15.00
C GLY A 325 -1.14 -15.21 13.70
N GLU A 326 -0.92 -16.22 12.87
CA GLU A 326 -1.61 -16.40 11.61
C GLU A 326 -2.55 -17.61 11.66
N LYS A 327 -3.68 -17.53 10.97
CA LYS A 327 -4.66 -18.61 10.83
C LYS A 327 -5.31 -18.57 9.46
N GLY A 328 -6.06 -19.59 9.10
CA GLY A 328 -6.85 -19.60 7.87
C GLY A 328 -7.34 -20.99 7.49
N VAL A 329 -7.95 -21.07 6.32
CA VAL A 329 -8.41 -22.30 5.69
C VAL A 329 -7.60 -22.52 4.42
N VAL A 330 -7.17 -23.74 4.17
CA VAL A 330 -6.51 -24.09 2.90
C VAL A 330 -7.55 -24.04 1.78
N ASP A 331 -7.25 -23.33 0.71
CA ASP A 331 -8.22 -23.01 -0.35
C ASP A 331 -7.87 -23.72 -1.66
N PHE A 332 -6.60 -23.67 -2.05
CA PHE A 332 -6.14 -24.22 -3.33
C PHE A 332 -4.72 -24.73 -3.19
N ILE A 333 -4.43 -25.89 -3.78
CA ILE A 333 -3.11 -26.52 -3.74
C ILE A 333 -2.67 -26.77 -5.18
N LEU A 334 -1.47 -26.32 -5.50
CA LEU A 334 -0.83 -26.47 -6.79
C LEU A 334 0.43 -27.32 -6.64
N LEU A 335 0.53 -28.35 -7.46
CA LEU A 335 1.71 -29.19 -7.62
C LEU A 335 2.24 -28.98 -9.03
N THR A 336 3.50 -28.61 -9.14
CA THR A 336 4.15 -28.39 -10.43
C THR A 336 5.64 -28.72 -10.33
N GLU A 337 6.37 -28.52 -11.42
CA GLU A 337 7.83 -28.67 -11.46
C GLU A 337 8.43 -27.35 -11.93
N ASN A 338 9.53 -26.94 -11.29
CA ASN A 338 10.30 -25.77 -11.73
C ASN A 338 11.07 -26.10 -13.01
N GLU A 339 11.66 -25.08 -13.65
CA GLU A 339 12.48 -25.24 -14.87
C GLU A 339 13.64 -26.24 -14.69
N GLU A 340 14.11 -26.44 -13.45
CA GLU A 340 15.15 -27.40 -13.08
C GLU A 340 14.65 -28.84 -12.86
N GLY A 341 13.35 -29.12 -13.00
CA GLY A 341 12.73 -30.42 -12.71
C GLY A 341 12.61 -30.75 -11.21
N ASN A 342 12.65 -29.72 -10.36
CA ASN A 342 12.38 -29.83 -8.93
C ASN A 342 10.88 -29.73 -8.67
N ARG A 343 10.31 -30.61 -7.84
CA ARG A 343 8.90 -30.57 -7.48
C ARG A 343 8.62 -29.32 -6.64
N LEU A 344 7.70 -28.48 -7.10
CA LEU A 344 7.23 -27.26 -6.45
C LEU A 344 5.80 -27.47 -5.95
N ILE A 345 5.57 -27.14 -4.69
CA ILE A 345 4.28 -27.26 -4.02
C ILE A 345 3.89 -25.89 -3.47
N GLN A 346 2.69 -25.44 -3.82
CA GLN A 346 2.14 -24.19 -3.35
C GLN A 346 0.75 -24.43 -2.77
N ALA A 347 0.58 -24.15 -1.48
CA ALA A 347 -0.70 -24.24 -0.77
C ALA A 347 -1.20 -22.84 -0.44
N ARG A 348 -2.30 -22.41 -1.05
CA ARG A 348 -2.95 -21.13 -0.79
C ARG A 348 -3.85 -21.23 0.42
N LEU A 349 -3.68 -20.29 1.33
CA LEU A 349 -4.50 -20.09 2.52
C LEU A 349 -5.40 -18.88 2.32
N ARG A 350 -6.64 -19.00 2.77
CA ARG A 350 -7.61 -17.91 2.85
C ARG A 350 -8.02 -17.65 4.30
N ASP A 351 -8.11 -16.40 4.70
CA ASP A 351 -8.54 -15.97 6.04
C ASP A 351 -9.63 -14.92 5.90
N GLU A 352 -10.81 -15.16 6.48
CA GLU A 352 -11.90 -14.19 6.47
C GLU A 352 -11.60 -13.04 7.44
N ARG A 353 -11.57 -11.83 6.92
CA ARG A 353 -11.30 -10.58 7.64
C ARG A 353 -12.58 -9.76 7.74
N ILE A 354 -13.32 -9.99 8.81
CA ILE A 354 -14.44 -9.16 9.24
C ILE A 354 -13.86 -7.85 9.82
N PRO A 355 -14.41 -6.66 9.46
CA PRO A 355 -13.98 -5.40 10.06
C PRO A 355 -14.01 -5.41 11.58
N GLU A 356 -12.89 -5.02 12.19
CA GLU A 356 -12.72 -4.93 13.64
C GLU A 356 -12.17 -3.56 14.08
N ILE A 357 -12.17 -3.32 15.38
CA ILE A 357 -11.62 -2.08 15.96
C ILE A 357 -10.13 -2.00 15.63
N GLY A 358 -9.69 -0.87 15.06
CA GLY A 358 -8.31 -0.70 14.59
C GLY A 358 -8.13 -0.81 13.08
N ASP A 359 -9.10 -1.37 12.34
CA ASP A 359 -9.07 -1.39 10.89
C ASP A 359 -9.20 0.03 10.30
N LYS A 360 -8.58 0.24 9.14
CA LYS A 360 -8.56 1.54 8.47
C LYS A 360 -9.53 1.60 7.30
N PHE A 361 -10.35 2.65 7.31
CA PHE A 361 -11.23 3.02 6.22
C PHE A 361 -10.92 4.44 5.76
N THR A 362 -11.36 4.81 4.57
CA THR A 362 -11.15 6.16 4.06
C THR A 362 -12.18 6.54 3.01
N SER A 363 -12.51 7.83 2.95
CA SER A 363 -13.22 8.39 1.81
C SER A 363 -12.29 8.62 0.63
N ARG A 364 -12.88 8.86 -0.55
CA ARG A 364 -12.13 9.25 -1.76
C ARG A 364 -11.39 10.58 -1.63
N HIS A 365 -11.72 11.41 -0.64
CA HIS A 365 -11.15 12.74 -0.42
C HIS A 365 -10.02 12.78 0.60
N GLY A 366 -9.42 11.63 0.94
CA GLY A 366 -8.27 11.61 1.83
C GLY A 366 -8.60 11.76 3.33
N GLN A 367 -9.86 11.51 3.72
CA GLN A 367 -10.27 11.40 5.12
C GLN A 367 -10.11 9.94 5.57
N LYS A 368 -8.92 9.60 6.05
CA LYS A 368 -8.65 8.30 6.66
C LYS A 368 -9.17 8.28 8.07
N GLY A 369 -9.77 7.17 8.47
CA GLY A 369 -10.13 6.94 9.86
C GLY A 369 -9.93 5.50 10.30
N VAL A 370 -9.69 5.35 11.59
CA VAL A 370 -9.58 4.05 12.27
C VAL A 370 -10.91 3.75 12.93
N VAL A 371 -11.39 2.51 12.85
CA VAL A 371 -12.59 2.09 13.58
C VAL A 371 -12.32 2.21 15.08
N GLY A 372 -12.97 3.17 15.75
CA GLY A 372 -12.82 3.42 17.18
C GLY A 372 -13.87 2.70 18.02
N LEU A 373 -15.10 2.56 17.50
CA LEU A 373 -16.18 1.85 18.17
C LEU A 373 -17.11 1.20 17.13
N ILE A 374 -17.61 0.01 17.46
CA ILE A 374 -18.63 -0.71 16.69
C ILE A 374 -19.90 -0.73 17.55
N VAL A 375 -20.98 -0.11 17.06
CA VAL A 375 -22.22 0.12 17.84
C VAL A 375 -23.35 -0.76 17.29
N PRO A 376 -24.12 -1.46 18.14
CA PRO A 376 -25.32 -2.18 17.71
C PRO A 376 -26.33 -1.26 17.02
N GLN A 377 -27.04 -1.76 15.99
CA GLN A 377 -28.02 -0.96 15.26
C GLN A 377 -29.11 -0.37 16.16
N ALA A 378 -29.50 -1.05 17.24
CA ALA A 378 -30.49 -0.57 18.20
C ALA A 378 -30.05 0.71 18.93
N ASP A 379 -28.74 0.85 19.21
CA ASP A 379 -28.18 1.99 19.94
C ASP A 379 -27.73 3.14 19.00
N MET A 380 -27.81 2.90 17.69
CA MET A 380 -27.40 3.88 16.68
C MET A 380 -28.43 5.00 16.57
N PRO A 381 -27.99 6.25 16.37
CA PRO A 381 -28.87 7.35 15.99
C PRO A 381 -29.62 7.02 14.70
N PHE A 382 -30.92 7.31 14.64
CA PHE A 382 -31.73 7.10 13.44
C PHE A 382 -32.50 8.37 13.08
N SER A 383 -32.74 8.58 11.79
CA SER A 383 -33.51 9.73 11.31
C SER A 383 -35.02 9.51 11.44
N ALA A 384 -35.81 10.59 11.39
CA ALA A 384 -37.28 10.51 11.38
C ALA A 384 -37.83 9.62 10.24
N SER A 385 -37.08 9.48 9.15
CA SER A 385 -37.42 8.63 8.00
C SER A 385 -37.04 7.16 8.22
N GLY A 386 -36.46 6.80 9.37
CA GLY A 386 -35.98 5.45 9.69
C GLY A 386 -34.57 5.14 9.19
N ILE A 387 -33.83 6.13 8.68
CA ILE A 387 -32.47 5.93 8.17
C ILE A 387 -31.51 5.78 9.35
N THR A 388 -30.82 4.64 9.42
CA THR A 388 -29.71 4.43 10.37
C THR A 388 -28.39 4.49 9.61
N PRO A 389 -27.41 5.30 10.04
CA PRO A 389 -26.14 5.42 9.34
C PRO A 389 -25.30 4.15 9.50
N ASP A 390 -24.48 3.85 8.49
CA ASP A 390 -23.49 2.78 8.54
C ASP A 390 -22.20 3.25 9.22
N LEU A 391 -21.87 4.53 9.02
CA LEU A 391 -20.66 5.17 9.54
C LEU A 391 -21.01 6.54 10.12
N ILE A 392 -20.49 6.83 11.32
CA ILE A 392 -20.54 8.17 11.92
C ILE A 392 -19.16 8.81 11.82
N PHE A 393 -19.10 9.94 11.12
CA PHE A 393 -17.90 10.74 10.93
C PHE A 393 -17.93 11.98 11.83
N SER A 394 -16.78 12.39 12.35
CA SER A 394 -16.70 13.53 13.26
C SER A 394 -16.74 14.87 12.52
N PRO A 395 -17.56 15.84 12.98
CA PRO A 395 -17.64 17.16 12.36
C PRO A 395 -16.32 17.94 12.42
N HIS A 396 -15.45 17.66 13.40
CA HIS A 396 -14.18 18.40 13.60
C HIS A 396 -13.17 18.20 12.46
N GLY A 397 -13.27 17.08 11.73
CA GLY A 397 -12.36 16.75 10.63
C GLY A 397 -12.61 17.54 9.35
N ILE A 398 -13.72 18.28 9.25
CA ILE A 398 -14.12 18.97 8.01
C ILE A 398 -13.55 20.39 7.93
N PRO A 399 -13.74 21.29 8.93
CA PRO A 399 -13.21 22.65 8.87
C PRO A 399 -11.68 22.68 8.82
N SER A 400 -11.02 21.82 9.60
CA SER A 400 -9.56 21.74 9.69
C SER A 400 -8.89 21.27 8.40
N ARG A 401 -9.60 20.47 7.60
CA ARG A 401 -9.05 19.85 6.38
C ARG A 401 -9.56 20.46 5.08
N MET A 402 -10.57 21.34 5.19
CA MET A 402 -11.15 22.05 4.06
C MET A 402 -11.58 21.10 2.92
N THR A 403 -12.11 19.91 3.27
CA THR A 403 -12.58 18.93 2.28
C THR A 403 -14.05 19.16 1.94
N ILE A 404 -14.33 20.22 1.18
CA ILE A 404 -15.70 20.58 0.79
C ILE A 404 -16.29 19.54 -0.15
N SER A 405 -15.46 18.96 -1.05
CA SER A 405 -15.88 17.86 -1.94
C SER A 405 -16.51 16.69 -1.19
N HIS A 406 -16.06 16.42 0.05
CA HIS A 406 -16.64 15.38 0.90
C HIS A 406 -18.10 15.66 1.25
N LEU A 407 -18.46 16.92 1.53
CA LEU A 407 -19.84 17.31 1.79
C LEU A 407 -20.68 17.26 0.51
N ILE A 408 -20.12 17.74 -0.61
CA ILE A 408 -20.81 17.73 -1.91
C ILE A 408 -21.10 16.28 -2.33
N GLU A 409 -20.15 15.35 -2.17
CA GLU A 409 -20.35 13.94 -2.49
C GLU A 409 -21.47 13.31 -1.64
N ILE A 410 -21.60 13.66 -0.36
CA ILE A 410 -22.67 13.15 0.51
C ILE A 410 -24.06 13.56 -0.01
N ILE A 411 -24.22 14.83 -0.41
CA ILE A 411 -25.49 15.34 -0.95
C ILE A 411 -25.76 14.71 -2.32
N ALA A 412 -24.77 14.74 -3.21
CA ALA A 412 -24.88 14.15 -4.54
C ALA A 412 -25.20 12.65 -4.48
N GLY A 413 -24.54 11.90 -3.60
CA GLY A 413 -24.82 10.48 -3.42
C GLY A 413 -26.23 10.22 -2.90
N LYS A 414 -26.74 11.09 -2.01
CA LYS A 414 -28.12 11.00 -1.54
C LYS A 414 -29.14 11.29 -2.64
N VAL A 415 -28.90 12.32 -3.43
CA VAL A 415 -29.74 12.65 -4.60
C VAL A 415 -29.73 11.49 -5.59
N GLY A 416 -28.55 10.98 -5.97
CA GLY A 416 -28.45 9.86 -6.90
C GLY A 416 -29.13 8.58 -6.39
N ALA A 417 -29.07 8.32 -5.07
CA ALA A 417 -29.79 7.20 -4.46
C ALA A 417 -31.32 7.36 -4.54
N LEU A 418 -31.82 8.59 -4.39
CA LEU A 418 -33.26 8.90 -4.39
C LEU A 418 -33.85 9.03 -5.80
N SER A 419 -33.15 9.68 -6.73
CA SER A 419 -33.58 9.84 -8.12
C SER A 419 -33.27 8.63 -9.00
N GLY A 420 -32.49 7.67 -8.51
CA GLY A 420 -32.18 6.42 -9.22
C GLY A 420 -31.20 6.59 -10.37
N ARG A 421 -30.39 7.66 -10.36
CA ARG A 421 -29.38 7.95 -11.39
C ARG A 421 -28.00 8.13 -10.77
N GLN A 422 -26.96 7.86 -11.55
CA GLN A 422 -25.59 8.19 -11.15
C GLN A 422 -25.37 9.70 -11.35
N ILE A 423 -24.69 10.34 -10.40
CA ILE A 423 -24.36 11.77 -10.49
C ILE A 423 -22.97 11.93 -11.10
N ASN A 424 -22.83 12.87 -12.04
CA ASN A 424 -21.53 13.21 -12.61
C ASN A 424 -20.78 14.20 -11.70
N GLY A 425 -19.74 13.71 -11.04
CA GLY A 425 -18.82 14.48 -10.20
C GLY A 425 -17.45 14.72 -10.86
N THR A 426 -17.34 14.70 -12.18
CA THR A 426 -16.06 14.89 -12.90
C THR A 426 -15.43 16.24 -12.58
N THR A 427 -14.14 16.28 -12.23
CA THR A 427 -13.46 17.53 -11.89
C THR A 427 -13.51 18.52 -13.06
N PHE A 428 -13.93 19.77 -12.78
CA PHE A 428 -14.19 20.86 -13.74
C PHE A 428 -15.44 20.74 -14.62
N ASP A 429 -15.99 19.53 -14.79
CA ASP A 429 -17.20 19.26 -15.59
C ASP A 429 -18.23 18.46 -14.76
N SER A 430 -18.44 18.91 -13.51
CA SER A 430 -19.36 18.28 -12.57
C SER A 430 -20.72 18.95 -12.60
N GLU A 431 -21.77 18.20 -12.22
CA GLU A 431 -23.06 18.80 -11.91
C GLU A 431 -22.92 19.86 -10.80
N PRO A 432 -23.37 21.12 -11.01
CA PRO A 432 -23.27 22.17 -10.01
C PRO A 432 -23.99 21.80 -8.71
N GLU A 433 -23.38 22.12 -7.56
CA GLU A 433 -23.93 21.85 -6.23
C GLU A 433 -25.36 22.40 -6.06
N GLU A 434 -25.63 23.59 -6.56
CA GLU A 434 -26.93 24.25 -6.46
C GLU A 434 -28.06 23.41 -7.06
N LYS A 435 -27.83 22.85 -8.26
CA LYS A 435 -28.81 21.98 -8.94
C LYS A 435 -29.05 20.70 -8.16
N VAL A 436 -27.99 20.11 -7.62
CA VAL A 436 -28.09 18.89 -6.78
C VAL A 436 -28.93 19.19 -5.53
N ARG A 437 -28.74 20.34 -4.90
CA ARG A 437 -29.52 20.76 -3.72
C ARG A 437 -30.97 21.08 -4.03
N GLU A 438 -31.25 21.69 -5.17
CA GLU A 438 -32.62 21.91 -5.67
C GLU A 438 -33.33 20.57 -5.94
N GLU A 439 -32.65 19.60 -6.56
CA GLU A 439 -33.19 18.25 -6.77
C GLU A 439 -33.45 17.53 -5.44
N LEU A 440 -32.57 17.68 -4.45
CA LEU A 440 -32.82 17.13 -3.11
C LEU A 440 -34.10 17.69 -2.47
N LYS A 441 -34.39 18.97 -2.72
CA LYS A 441 -35.59 19.66 -2.22
C LYS A 441 -36.85 19.16 -2.93
N THR A 442 -36.81 18.93 -4.24
CA THR A 442 -37.95 18.38 -4.99
C THR A 442 -38.26 16.93 -4.57
N LEU A 443 -37.24 16.18 -4.13
CA LEU A 443 -37.37 14.83 -3.59
C LEU A 443 -37.89 14.77 -2.13
N GLY A 444 -38.29 15.91 -1.55
CA GLY A 444 -38.94 15.97 -0.23
C GLY A 444 -37.97 16.03 0.95
N PHE A 445 -36.67 16.18 0.70
CA PHE A 445 -35.66 16.40 1.74
C PHE A 445 -35.30 17.88 1.88
N ARG A 446 -34.57 18.23 2.93
CA ARG A 446 -34.08 19.60 3.09
C ARG A 446 -32.91 19.84 2.15
N GLU A 447 -32.92 21.02 1.53
CA GLU A 447 -31.88 21.50 0.61
C GLU A 447 -30.46 21.49 1.21
N ASN A 448 -30.35 21.66 2.54
CA ASN A 448 -29.08 21.67 3.26
C ASN A 448 -28.62 20.28 3.73
N GLY A 449 -29.28 19.19 3.31
CA GLY A 449 -28.88 17.82 3.61
C GLY A 449 -29.04 17.37 5.07
N VAL A 450 -29.57 18.22 5.96
CA VAL A 450 -29.75 17.87 7.38
C VAL A 450 -31.13 17.29 7.71
N GLU A 451 -31.14 16.27 8.54
CA GLU A 451 -32.35 15.59 9.02
C GLU A 451 -32.48 15.67 10.55
N THR A 452 -33.70 15.47 11.04
CA THR A 452 -33.94 15.31 12.47
C THR A 452 -33.62 13.87 12.85
N PHE A 453 -32.75 13.70 13.86
CA PHE A 453 -32.33 12.40 14.37
C PHE A 453 -32.82 12.19 15.81
N TYR A 454 -32.94 10.93 16.19
CA TYR A 454 -33.30 10.47 17.52
C TYR A 454 -32.17 9.65 18.11
N ASN A 455 -32.01 9.72 19.42
CA ASN A 455 -31.07 8.90 20.15
C ASN A 455 -31.61 7.46 20.23
N GLY A 456 -30.86 6.48 19.72
CA GLY A 456 -31.25 5.07 19.76
C GLY A 456 -31.39 4.50 21.18
N ILE A 457 -30.77 5.13 22.18
CA ILE A 457 -30.77 4.64 23.57
C ILE A 457 -31.93 5.22 24.38
N THR A 458 -32.14 6.55 24.29
CA THR A 458 -33.18 7.23 25.10
C THR A 458 -34.48 7.44 24.33
N GLY A 459 -34.44 7.41 23.00
CA GLY A 459 -35.58 7.75 22.13
C GLY A 459 -35.80 9.26 21.97
N GLU A 460 -35.02 10.10 22.65
CA GLU A 460 -35.16 11.56 22.59
C GLU A 460 -34.65 12.12 21.26
N VAL A 461 -35.27 13.22 20.81
CA VAL A 461 -34.85 13.96 19.61
C VAL A 461 -33.55 14.71 19.93
N PHE A 462 -32.57 14.67 19.03
CA PHE A 462 -31.40 15.55 19.14
C PHE A 462 -31.79 17.01 18.88
N GLU A 463 -31.29 17.93 19.71
CA GLU A 463 -31.52 19.37 19.53
C GLU A 463 -30.97 19.88 18.19
N ALA A 464 -29.82 19.34 17.77
CA ALA A 464 -29.21 19.65 16.49
C ALA A 464 -29.68 18.70 15.38
N LYS A 465 -29.86 19.25 14.18
CA LYS A 465 -30.13 18.48 12.96
C LYS A 465 -28.81 17.93 12.43
N ILE A 466 -28.82 16.67 12.00
CA ILE A 466 -27.61 15.94 11.61
C ILE A 466 -27.52 15.89 10.09
N PHE A 467 -26.33 16.18 9.56
CA PHE A 467 -26.06 16.06 8.14
C PHE A 467 -25.83 14.59 7.76
N VAL A 468 -26.65 14.08 6.84
CA VAL A 468 -26.65 12.68 6.44
C VAL A 468 -26.86 12.52 4.94
N GLY A 469 -26.13 11.58 4.35
CA GLY A 469 -26.32 11.16 2.96
C GLY A 469 -25.43 9.98 2.61
N ASN A 470 -25.25 9.74 1.31
CA ASN A 470 -24.60 8.54 0.81
C ASN A 470 -23.24 8.89 0.24
N MET A 471 -22.23 8.08 0.54
CA MET A 471 -20.86 8.27 0.06
C MET A 471 -20.24 6.93 -0.31
N TYR A 472 -19.30 6.94 -1.25
CA TYR A 472 -18.50 5.76 -1.56
C TYR A 472 -17.25 5.69 -0.67
N TYR A 473 -17.18 4.64 0.16
CA TYR A 473 -16.12 4.45 1.14
C TYR A 473 -15.22 3.26 0.78
N LEU A 474 -13.95 3.37 1.16
CA LEU A 474 -12.91 2.41 0.82
C LEU A 474 -12.37 1.76 2.09
N LYS A 475 -12.34 0.42 2.15
CA LYS A 475 -11.58 -0.33 3.15
C LYS A 475 -10.13 -0.41 2.70
N LEU A 476 -9.17 -0.10 3.57
CA LEU A 476 -7.75 -0.16 3.23
C LEU A 476 -7.13 -1.50 3.60
N LYS A 477 -6.04 -1.88 2.93
CA LYS A 477 -5.23 -3.07 3.26
C LYS A 477 -4.55 -3.06 4.64
N HIS A 478 -4.67 -1.97 5.40
CA HIS A 478 -4.06 -1.83 6.73
C HIS A 478 -5.01 -2.39 7.79
N LEU A 479 -4.96 -3.72 7.96
CA LEU A 479 -5.76 -4.44 8.95
C LEU A 479 -5.00 -4.59 10.27
N VAL A 480 -5.69 -4.45 11.40
CA VAL A 480 -5.06 -4.54 12.73
C VAL A 480 -4.54 -5.94 13.03
N ALA A 481 -5.24 -6.99 12.58
CA ALA A 481 -4.82 -8.38 12.71
C ALA A 481 -3.42 -8.65 12.15
N ASN A 482 -2.98 -7.88 11.14
CA ASN A 482 -1.65 -8.00 10.53
C ASN A 482 -0.58 -7.17 11.26
N LYS A 483 -0.95 -6.32 12.22
CA LYS A 483 -0.05 -5.41 12.94
C LYS A 483 0.21 -5.80 14.39
N LEU A 484 -0.79 -6.36 15.06
CA LEU A 484 -0.66 -6.80 16.45
C LEU A 484 0.43 -7.87 16.55
N HIS A 485 1.41 -7.64 17.42
CA HIS A 485 2.41 -8.63 17.79
C HIS A 485 2.89 -8.33 19.20
N SER A 486 3.19 -9.39 19.95
CA SER A 486 3.74 -9.30 21.30
C SER A 486 4.75 -10.41 21.48
N ARG A 487 5.82 -10.13 22.22
CA ARG A 487 6.86 -11.11 22.53
C ARG A 487 7.14 -11.09 24.01
N ALA A 488 7.04 -12.27 24.64
CA ALA A 488 7.53 -12.48 26.01
C ALA A 488 8.97 -13.00 25.99
N ARG A 489 9.17 -14.20 25.45
CA ARG A 489 10.47 -14.81 25.13
C ARG A 489 10.36 -15.42 23.73
N GLY A 490 11.49 -15.57 23.05
CA GLY A 490 11.51 -16.05 21.69
C GLY A 490 12.92 -16.34 21.22
N PRO A 491 13.08 -16.76 19.96
CA PRO A 491 14.38 -17.07 19.38
C PRO A 491 15.31 -15.85 19.43
N ILE A 492 16.59 -16.15 19.53
CA ILE A 492 17.67 -15.17 19.52
C ILE A 492 18.57 -15.40 18.31
N GLN A 493 19.16 -14.35 17.81
CA GLN A 493 20.17 -14.42 16.77
C GLN A 493 21.43 -15.09 17.34
N LEU A 494 21.97 -16.09 16.62
CA LEU A 494 23.10 -16.88 17.11
C LEU A 494 24.36 -16.05 17.39
N LEU A 495 24.65 -15.07 16.53
CA LEU A 495 25.85 -14.25 16.63
C LEU A 495 25.82 -13.34 17.85
N THR A 496 24.76 -12.54 17.99
CA THR A 496 24.65 -11.46 18.99
C THR A 496 23.90 -11.87 20.25
N ARG A 497 23.24 -13.04 20.23
CA ARG A 497 22.31 -13.52 21.27
C ARG A 497 21.14 -12.57 21.57
N GLN A 498 20.87 -11.62 20.68
CA GLN A 498 19.76 -10.69 20.81
C GLN A 498 18.47 -11.24 20.21
N PRO A 499 17.30 -10.74 20.63
CA PRO A 499 16.02 -11.00 19.98
C PRO A 499 16.07 -10.89 18.45
N THR A 500 15.47 -11.85 17.76
CA THR A 500 15.24 -11.78 16.31
C THR A 500 14.40 -10.56 15.89
N GLU A 501 14.48 -10.18 14.62
CA GLU A 501 13.65 -9.12 14.04
C GLU A 501 12.43 -9.68 13.30
N GLY A 502 11.31 -8.95 13.39
CA GLY A 502 10.09 -9.19 12.62
C GLY A 502 9.12 -10.21 13.21
N ARG A 503 7.81 -9.93 13.09
CA ARG A 503 6.71 -10.77 13.63
C ARG A 503 6.79 -12.23 13.20
N ALA A 504 7.09 -12.47 11.92
CA ALA A 504 7.14 -13.83 11.35
C ALA A 504 8.21 -14.72 11.99
N LYS A 505 9.22 -14.13 12.67
CA LYS A 505 10.30 -14.83 13.38
C LYS A 505 10.19 -14.65 14.90
N GLU A 506 9.00 -14.32 15.40
CA GLU A 506 8.76 -14.01 16.81
C GLU A 506 9.69 -12.91 17.33
N GLY A 507 9.98 -11.94 16.46
CA GLY A 507 10.93 -10.89 16.73
C GLY A 507 10.47 -9.92 17.82
N GLY A 508 11.45 -9.33 18.51
CA GLY A 508 11.21 -8.29 19.51
C GLY A 508 11.09 -6.90 18.89
N LEU A 509 10.65 -5.94 19.71
CA LEU A 509 10.76 -4.51 19.38
C LEU A 509 12.18 -4.04 19.69
N ARG A 510 12.72 -3.20 18.80
CA ARG A 510 14.03 -2.59 18.98
C ARG A 510 13.88 -1.34 19.85
N LEU A 511 14.70 -1.26 20.89
CA LEU A 511 14.90 -0.06 21.69
C LEU A 511 16.13 0.67 21.15
N GLY A 512 15.92 1.83 20.54
CA GLY A 512 16.95 2.64 19.92
C GLY A 512 17.54 3.69 20.87
N GLU A 513 18.39 4.53 20.30
CA GLU A 513 19.05 5.60 21.04
C GLU A 513 18.07 6.65 21.57
N MET A 514 17.06 7.02 20.77
CA MET A 514 16.04 7.99 21.18
C MET A 514 15.18 7.47 22.35
N GLU A 515 14.84 6.19 22.33
CA GLU A 515 14.12 5.56 23.45
C GLU A 515 15.00 5.53 24.72
N LYS A 516 16.29 5.21 24.58
CA LYS A 516 17.28 5.26 25.67
C LYS A 516 17.35 6.66 26.26
N ASP A 517 17.47 7.70 25.44
CA ASP A 517 17.55 9.09 25.88
C ASP A 517 16.28 9.53 26.62
N THR A 518 15.12 8.99 26.24
CA THR A 518 13.86 9.22 26.95
C THR A 518 13.92 8.70 28.40
N PHE A 519 14.46 7.50 28.63
CA PHE A 519 14.67 6.98 29.98
C PHE A 519 15.65 7.83 30.79
N ILE A 520 16.74 8.30 30.15
CA ILE A 520 17.74 9.16 30.79
C ILE A 520 17.11 10.50 31.19
N ALA A 521 16.32 11.12 30.30
CA ALA A 521 15.64 12.38 30.56
C ALA A 521 14.65 12.27 31.74
N HIS A 522 13.97 11.13 31.89
CA HIS A 522 13.13 10.84 33.05
C HIS A 522 13.91 10.47 34.32
N GLY A 523 15.23 10.28 34.24
CA GLY A 523 16.05 9.81 35.37
C GLY A 523 15.77 8.35 35.75
N ALA A 524 15.17 7.55 34.86
CA ALA A 524 14.73 6.19 35.14
C ALA A 524 15.88 5.17 35.00
N ALA A 525 16.96 5.36 35.78
CA ALA A 525 18.20 4.58 35.65
C ALA A 525 18.03 3.07 35.87
N LEU A 526 17.20 2.66 36.84
CA LEU A 526 16.93 1.23 37.10
C LEU A 526 16.16 0.57 35.95
N LEU A 527 15.15 1.26 35.42
CA LEU A 527 14.37 0.78 34.28
C LEU A 527 15.23 0.69 33.01
N LEU A 528 16.12 1.67 32.80
CA LEU A 528 17.10 1.64 31.72
C LEU A 528 17.98 0.39 31.82
N LYS A 529 18.55 0.12 33.00
CA LYS A 529 19.37 -1.08 33.22
C LYS A 529 18.59 -2.36 32.93
N GLU A 530 17.39 -2.52 33.49
CA GLU A 530 16.54 -3.70 33.27
C GLU A 530 16.22 -3.92 31.78
N ARG A 531 15.96 -2.84 31.02
CA ARG A 531 15.66 -2.94 29.58
C ARG A 531 16.87 -3.29 28.73
N PHE A 532 18.06 -2.85 29.12
CA PHE A 532 19.31 -3.15 28.41
C PHE A 532 19.93 -4.50 28.80
N ASP A 533 19.45 -5.16 29.88
CA ASP A 533 19.86 -6.51 30.30
C ASP A 533 19.33 -7.64 29.39
N SER A 534 19.08 -7.35 28.11
CA SER A 534 18.50 -8.31 27.13
C SER A 534 19.43 -9.48 26.79
N ASP A 535 20.74 -9.27 26.87
CA ASP A 535 21.81 -10.18 26.46
C ASP A 535 22.85 -10.38 27.57
N LYS A 536 22.40 -10.31 28.83
CA LYS A 536 23.22 -10.50 30.04
C LYS A 536 24.08 -11.77 29.95
N THR A 537 25.39 -11.61 30.11
CA THR A 537 26.37 -12.71 30.10
C THR A 537 27.39 -12.52 31.23
N ILE A 538 27.71 -13.61 31.91
CA ILE A 538 28.75 -13.65 32.94
C ILE A 538 30.04 -14.13 32.28
N VAL A 539 31.11 -13.35 32.40
CA VAL A 539 32.43 -13.69 31.85
C VAL A 539 33.50 -13.67 32.94
N PRO A 540 34.42 -14.65 32.96
CA PRO A 540 35.54 -14.64 33.89
C PRO A 540 36.61 -13.64 33.39
N VAL A 541 37.09 -12.75 34.26
CA VAL A 541 38.09 -11.73 33.96
C VAL A 541 39.27 -11.87 34.93
N CYS A 542 40.48 -11.88 34.39
CA CYS A 542 41.73 -11.97 35.15
C CYS A 542 42.07 -10.62 35.81
N GLU A 543 42.37 -10.61 37.12
CA GLU A 543 42.69 -9.37 37.84
C GLU A 543 43.99 -8.71 37.37
N SER A 544 45.02 -9.50 37.04
CA SER A 544 46.34 -8.95 36.72
C SER A 544 46.40 -8.32 35.33
N CYS A 545 45.86 -9.01 34.32
CA CYS A 545 45.92 -8.58 32.92
C CYS A 545 44.62 -7.97 32.39
N GLY A 546 43.49 -8.11 33.09
CA GLY A 546 42.21 -7.53 32.69
C GLY A 546 41.60 -8.14 31.42
N LEU A 547 42.13 -9.27 30.94
CA LEU A 547 41.54 -10.00 29.81
C LEU A 547 40.52 -11.02 30.30
N ILE A 548 39.58 -11.32 29.41
CA ILE A 548 38.63 -12.42 29.60
C ILE A 548 39.42 -13.74 29.66
N ALA A 549 39.29 -14.44 30.78
CA ALA A 549 39.88 -15.74 31.04
C ALA A 549 39.04 -16.86 30.39
N ILE A 550 39.55 -18.09 30.41
CA ILE A 550 38.84 -19.27 29.92
C ILE A 550 38.45 -20.12 31.12
N LYS A 551 37.19 -20.53 31.16
CA LYS A 551 36.68 -21.50 32.13
C LYS A 551 36.70 -22.88 31.51
N ASP A 552 37.49 -23.79 32.08
CA ASP A 552 37.51 -25.21 31.73
C ASP A 552 36.47 -25.93 32.59
N ASP A 553 35.30 -26.20 32.01
CA ASP A 553 34.19 -26.87 32.70
C ASP A 553 34.51 -28.33 33.07
N PHE A 554 35.42 -28.99 32.33
CA PHE A 554 35.78 -30.38 32.61
C PHE A 554 36.66 -30.48 33.85
N LYS A 555 37.61 -29.55 34.00
CA LYS A 555 38.49 -29.47 35.19
C LYS A 555 37.90 -28.64 36.32
N GLY A 556 36.82 -27.90 36.06
CA GLY A 556 36.21 -26.97 37.01
C GLY A 556 37.12 -25.81 37.40
N LYS A 557 38.07 -25.40 36.53
CA LYS A 557 39.05 -24.35 36.81
C LYS A 557 39.02 -23.25 35.75
N SER A 558 39.21 -22.01 36.16
CA SER A 558 39.41 -20.87 35.26
C SER A 558 40.90 -20.57 35.14
N TYR A 559 41.39 -20.33 33.92
CA TYR A 559 42.78 -19.96 33.68
C TYR A 559 42.88 -18.79 32.69
N CYS A 560 43.89 -17.95 32.89
CA CYS A 560 44.18 -16.86 31.98
C CYS A 560 45.14 -17.34 30.87
N PRO A 561 44.85 -17.10 29.58
CA PRO A 561 45.75 -17.50 28.49
C PRO A 561 47.16 -16.89 28.57
N ILE A 562 47.28 -15.67 29.13
CA ILE A 562 48.57 -14.98 29.28
C ILE A 562 49.26 -15.30 30.61
N CYS A 563 48.52 -15.24 31.73
CA CYS A 563 49.11 -15.31 33.06
C CYS A 563 49.07 -16.71 33.71
N GLY A 564 48.45 -17.69 33.07
CA GLY A 564 48.34 -19.06 33.56
C GLY A 564 47.25 -19.27 34.62
N GLU A 565 47.41 -20.33 35.42
CA GLU A 565 46.43 -20.77 36.43
C GLU A 565 46.58 -20.08 37.80
N ASN A 566 47.74 -19.45 38.08
CA ASN A 566 48.07 -18.88 39.41
C ASN A 566 47.57 -17.44 39.61
N VAL A 567 46.50 -17.02 38.91
CA VAL A 567 45.96 -15.66 39.01
C VAL A 567 44.51 -15.70 39.41
N GLU A 568 44.11 -14.75 40.24
CA GLU A 568 42.72 -14.57 40.62
C GLU A 568 41.87 -14.12 39.42
N VAL A 569 40.76 -14.82 39.24
CA VAL A 569 39.81 -14.62 38.15
C VAL A 569 38.44 -14.42 38.78
N ASN A 570 37.80 -13.31 38.44
CA ASN A 570 36.47 -12.96 38.95
C ASN A 570 35.43 -12.99 37.84
N ASP A 571 34.21 -13.41 38.19
CA ASP A 571 33.08 -13.40 37.28
C ASP A 571 32.45 -12.00 37.23
N VAL A 572 32.46 -11.39 36.04
CA VAL A 572 31.90 -10.06 35.79
C VAL A 572 30.66 -10.18 34.91
N GLU A 573 29.62 -9.48 35.29
CA GLU A 573 28.39 -9.38 34.52
C GLU A 573 28.49 -8.25 33.48
N ILE A 574 28.39 -8.59 32.20
CA ILE A 574 28.40 -7.65 31.07
C ILE A 574 27.32 -8.01 30.05
N SER A 575 27.06 -7.12 29.09
CA SER A 575 26.27 -7.49 27.90
C SER A 575 27.10 -8.34 26.94
N TYR A 576 26.45 -9.29 26.28
CA TYR A 576 27.10 -10.14 25.27
C TYR A 576 27.60 -9.31 24.08
N ALA A 577 26.85 -8.27 23.68
CA ALA A 577 27.27 -7.33 22.65
C ALA A 577 28.59 -6.64 23.01
N PHE A 578 28.79 -6.25 24.28
CA PHE A 578 30.06 -5.68 24.72
C PHE A 578 31.20 -6.71 24.67
N LYS A 579 30.94 -7.96 25.08
CA LYS A 579 31.91 -9.06 24.92
C LYS A 579 32.34 -9.23 23.46
N LEU A 580 31.39 -9.15 22.52
CA LEU A 580 31.65 -9.29 21.09
C LEU A 580 32.54 -8.15 20.57
N ILE A 581 32.28 -6.90 20.99
CA ILE A 581 33.13 -5.75 20.68
C ILE A 581 34.56 -5.95 21.21
N LEU A 582 34.72 -6.49 22.43
CA LEU A 582 36.04 -6.79 22.98
C LEU A 582 36.79 -7.81 22.11
N ASP A 583 36.11 -8.79 21.54
CA ASP A 583 36.73 -9.78 20.64
C ASP A 583 37.05 -9.19 19.26
N GLU A 584 36.20 -8.30 18.72
CA GLU A 584 36.49 -7.55 17.50
C GLU A 584 37.75 -6.68 17.67
N PHE A 585 37.88 -5.97 18.79
CA PHE A 585 39.11 -5.23 19.10
C PHE A 585 40.34 -6.15 19.24
N LYS A 586 40.19 -7.36 19.79
CA LYS A 586 41.32 -8.33 19.87
C LYS A 586 41.77 -8.72 18.47
N SER A 587 40.83 -8.92 17.54
CA SER A 587 41.14 -9.27 16.15
C SER A 587 41.88 -8.16 15.40
N LEU A 588 41.68 -6.90 15.80
CA LEU A 588 42.41 -5.74 15.27
C LEU A 588 43.80 -5.54 15.92
N GLY A 589 44.19 -6.38 16.88
CA GLY A 589 45.45 -6.24 17.61
C GLY A 589 45.42 -5.16 18.69
N ILE A 590 44.23 -4.72 19.11
CA ILE A 590 44.06 -3.77 20.22
C ILE A 590 44.02 -4.57 21.53
N TYR A 591 44.71 -4.07 22.55
CA TYR A 591 44.75 -4.66 23.89
C TYR A 591 43.80 -3.92 24.84
N GLN A 592 42.73 -4.60 25.25
CA GLN A 592 41.66 -4.05 26.10
C GLN A 592 41.80 -4.62 27.50
N LYS A 593 42.43 -3.83 28.37
CA LYS A 593 42.56 -4.15 29.80
C LYS A 593 41.31 -3.71 30.54
N LEU A 594 40.50 -4.66 31.02
CA LEU A 594 39.43 -4.38 31.97
C LEU A 594 40.04 -4.19 33.36
N GLN A 595 39.84 -3.01 33.97
CA GLN A 595 40.24 -2.76 35.35
C GLN A 595 39.06 -3.14 36.25
N LEU A 596 39.29 -4.12 37.12
CA LEU A 596 38.27 -4.60 38.06
C LEU A 596 38.32 -3.75 39.33
N GLU A 597 37.14 -3.38 39.81
CA GLU A 597 36.96 -2.67 41.09
C GLU A 597 36.00 -3.45 41.98
N SER A 598 36.10 -3.23 43.30
CA SER A 598 35.14 -3.77 44.25
C SER A 598 33.74 -3.27 43.93
N LYS A 599 32.75 -4.18 43.98
CA LYS A 599 31.33 -3.84 43.81
C LYS A 599 30.78 -3.01 44.98
N TYR A 600 31.50 -2.97 46.10
CA TYR A 600 31.15 -2.28 47.35
C TYR A 600 32.15 -1.18 47.67
#